data_AF-A0A975WAN3-F1
#
_entry.id   AF-A0A975WAN3-F1
#
_cell.length_a   1.000
_cell.length_b   1.000
_cell.length_c   1.000
_cell.angle_alpha   90.00
_cell.angle_beta   90.00
_cell.angle_gamma   90.00
#
_symmetry.space_group_name_H-M   'P 1'
#
loop_
_entity.id
_entity.type
_entity.pdbx_description
1 polymer ?
#
loop_
_entity_poly.entity_id
_entity_poly.type
_entity_poly.pdbx_seq_one_letter_code
_entity_poly.pdbx_strand_id
1 'polypeptide(L)' 'MGGFVEFHMLKGPEEAGRILYASHTLWQSEAHFTAWTRSPQFRVADARAGTGPTLHDGHPRFEGFRAIQRIAADAA' A
#
# COMPACT_ATOMS: atom_id res chain seq x y z
N MET A 1 4.46 -2.62 -15.29
CA MET A 1 3.89 -3.12 -14.03
C MET A 1 3.27 -4.48 -14.30
N GLY A 2 4.07 -5.55 -14.31
CA GLY A 2 3.51 -6.89 -14.43
C GLY A 2 2.84 -7.28 -13.11
N GLY A 3 1.62 -7.82 -13.17
CA GLY A 3 0.94 -8.38 -12.00
C GLY A 3 0.41 -7.40 -10.97
N PHE A 4 0.38 -6.08 -11.24
CA PHE A 4 -0.39 -5.14 -10.44
C PHE A 4 -1.89 -5.41 -10.63
N VAL A 5 -2.66 -5.43 -9.55
CA VAL A 5 -4.12 -5.65 -9.59
C VAL A 5 -4.83 -4.35 -9.26
N GLU A 6 -4.68 -3.85 -8.03
CA GLU A 6 -5.43 -2.72 -7.51
C GLU A 6 -4.62 -1.92 -6.48
N PHE A 7 -4.94 -0.64 -6.34
CA PHE A 7 -4.44 0.25 -5.29
C PHE A 7 -5.60 1.00 -4.65
N HIS A 8 -5.63 1.03 -3.32
CA HIS A 8 -6.54 1.83 -2.53
C HIS A 8 -5.76 2.65 -1.51
N MET A 9 -6.02 3.96 -1.44
CA MET A 9 -5.59 4.79 -0.32
C MET A 9 -6.72 4.80 0.71
N LEU A 10 -6.45 4.25 1.89
CA LEU A 10 -7.41 4.10 2.96
C LEU A 10 -7.18 5.19 4.01
N LYS A 11 -8.28 5.73 4.53
CA LYS A 11 -8.32 6.63 5.69
C LYS A 11 -9.18 5.98 6.76
N GLY A 12 -8.57 5.68 7.89
CA GLY A 12 -9.24 5.13 9.07
C GLY A 12 -10.01 6.20 9.86
N PRO A 13 -10.67 5.80 10.96
CA PRO A 13 -11.24 6.73 11.92
C PRO A 13 -10.15 7.56 12.62
N GLU A 14 -10.56 8.67 13.22
CA GLU A 14 -9.71 9.42 14.13
C GLU A 14 -9.77 8.80 15.53
N GLU A 15 -8.60 8.47 16.08
CA GLU A 15 -8.45 7.89 17.41
C GLU A 15 -7.33 8.62 18.16
N ALA A 16 -7.62 9.11 19.37
CA ALA A 16 -6.68 9.86 20.20
C ALA A 16 -5.97 11.02 19.45
N GLY A 17 -6.71 11.74 18.59
CA GLY A 17 -6.19 12.87 17.80
C GLY A 17 -5.29 12.47 16.63
N ARG A 18 -5.28 11.20 16.24
CA ARG A 18 -4.50 10.66 15.11
C ARG A 18 -5.41 9.94 14.14
N ILE A 19 -5.05 9.99 12.86
CA ILE A 19 -5.77 9.28 11.79
C ILE A 19 -4.82 8.27 11.16
N LEU A 20 -5.24 7.01 11.11
CA LEU A 20 -4.51 5.99 10.37
C LEU A 20 -4.76 6.15 8.88
N TYR A 21 -3.68 6.21 8.10
CA TYR A 21 -3.73 6.08 6.65
C TYR A 21 -3.00 4.82 6.23
N ALA A 22 -3.52 4.12 5.22
CA ALA A 22 -2.90 2.92 4.70
C ALA A 22 -2.96 2.86 3.16
N SER A 23 -1.84 2.53 2.55
CA SER A 23 -1.75 2.18 1.13
C SER A 23 -1.99 0.67 0.97
N HIS A 24 -3.14 0.29 0.44
CA HIS A 24 -3.48 -1.11 0.20
C HIS A 24 -3.26 -1.44 -1.28
N THR A 25 -2.29 -2.32 -1.57
CA THR A 25 -1.99 -2.79 -2.93
C THR A 25 -2.24 -4.28 -3.07
N LEU A 26 -2.89 -4.68 -4.15
CA LEU A 26 -3.05 -6.09 -4.52
C LEU A 26 -2.15 -6.42 -5.70
N TRP A 27 -1.52 -7.58 -5.62
CA TRP A 27 -0.63 -8.12 -6.64
C TRP A 27 -1.04 -9.55 -6.98
N GLN A 28 -0.87 -9.94 -8.24
CA GLN A 28 -1.15 -11.30 -8.72
C GLN A 28 -0.27 -12.34 -8.04
N SER A 29 0.96 -11.97 -7.67
CA SER A 29 1.84 -12.81 -6.87
C SER A 29 2.88 -12.00 -6.09
N GLU A 30 3.45 -12.62 -5.07
CA GLU A 30 4.55 -12.07 -4.28
C GLU A 30 5.79 -11.76 -5.13
N ALA A 31 6.04 -12.55 -6.18
CA ALA A 31 7.15 -12.33 -7.10
C ALA A 31 6.98 -11.00 -7.87
N HIS A 32 5.76 -10.67 -8.30
CA HIS A 32 5.48 -9.39 -8.96
C HIS A 32 5.67 -8.21 -8.01
N PHE A 33 5.19 -8.34 -6.76
CA PHE A 33 5.43 -7.34 -5.72
C PHE A 33 6.93 -7.13 -5.45
N THR A 34 7.69 -8.22 -5.27
CA THR A 34 9.14 -8.16 -5.01
C THR A 34 9.92 -7.57 -6.18
N ALA A 35 9.52 -7.88 -7.41
CA ALA A 35 10.12 -7.27 -8.61
C ALA A 35 9.82 -5.76 -8.65
N TRP A 36 8.61 -5.36 -8.26
CA TRP A 36 8.23 -3.95 -8.19
C TRP A 36 9.01 -3.19 -7.12
N THR A 37 9.18 -3.71 -5.89
CA THR A 37 9.94 -3.02 -4.83
C THR A 37 11.41 -2.80 -5.18
N ARG A 38 11.97 -3.58 -6.10
CA ARG A 38 13.34 -3.42 -6.61
C ARG A 38 13.45 -2.51 -7.84
N SER A 39 12.32 -2.04 -8.37
CA SER A 39 12.27 -1.29 -9.62
C SER A 39 12.67 0.18 -9.46
N PRO A 40 13.14 0.84 -10.53
CA PRO A 40 13.32 2.30 -10.54
C PRO A 40 12.04 3.08 -10.20
N GLN A 41 10.88 2.56 -10.60
CA GLN A 41 9.59 3.20 -10.37
C GLN A 41 9.24 3.25 -8.88
N PHE A 42 9.55 2.18 -8.13
CA PHE A 42 9.39 2.16 -6.67
C PHE A 42 10.28 3.20 -6.00
N ARG A 43 11.56 3.29 -6.40
CA ARG A 43 12.47 4.31 -5.88
C ARG A 43 11.98 5.74 -6.11
N VAL A 44 11.34 6.03 -7.25
CA VAL A 44 10.77 7.36 -7.51
C VAL A 44 9.52 7.63 -6.67
N ALA A 45 8.66 6.62 -6.46
CA ALA A 45 7.49 6.75 -5.60
C ALA A 45 7.90 6.96 -4.13
N ASP A 46 8.90 6.22 -3.66
CA ASP A 46 9.45 6.31 -2.31
C ASP A 46 10.34 7.55 -2.12
N ALA A 47 10.94 8.10 -3.17
CA ALA A 47 11.73 9.34 -3.09
C ALA A 47 10.91 10.57 -2.64
N ARG A 48 9.57 10.48 -2.66
CA ARG A 48 8.67 11.50 -2.11
C ARG A 48 8.25 11.20 -0.67
N ALA A 49 8.47 9.99 -0.17
CA ALA A 49 8.22 9.63 1.22
C ALA A 49 9.25 10.38 2.10
N GLY A 50 8.76 11.27 2.96
CA GLY A 50 9.59 12.10 3.83
C GLY A 50 9.93 13.49 3.31
N THR A 51 9.55 13.85 2.06
CA THR A 51 9.64 15.25 1.59
C THR A 51 8.35 16.00 1.93
N GLY A 52 8.24 16.48 3.16
CA GLY A 52 7.09 17.24 3.66
C GLY A 52 7.16 17.45 5.18
N PRO A 53 6.33 18.32 5.76
CA PRO A 53 6.23 18.43 7.22
C PRO A 53 5.92 17.05 7.81
N THR A 54 6.54 16.74 8.95
CA THR A 54 6.35 15.47 9.67
C THR A 54 4.89 15.35 10.12
N LEU A 55 4.04 14.80 9.25
CA LEU A 55 2.61 14.58 9.51
C LEU A 55 2.33 13.26 10.23
N HIS A 56 3.34 12.41 10.38
CA HIS A 56 3.18 11.04 10.85
C HIS A 56 3.83 10.89 12.21
N ASP A 57 3.11 10.27 13.13
CA ASP A 57 3.64 9.88 14.43
C ASP A 57 4.37 8.54 14.30
N GLY A 58 5.67 8.55 14.52
CA GLY A 58 6.53 7.37 14.39
C GLY A 58 6.83 6.95 12.95
N HIS A 59 7.31 5.71 12.80
CA HIS A 59 7.68 5.14 11.51
C HIS A 59 6.50 4.43 10.84
N PRO A 60 6.40 4.48 9.49
CA PRO A 60 5.41 3.70 8.77
C PRO A 60 5.64 2.21 9.01
N ARG A 61 4.54 1.48 9.21
CA ARG A 61 4.54 0.02 9.37
C ARG A 61 4.10 -0.63 8.07
N PHE A 62 4.91 -1.56 7.56
CA PHE A 62 4.52 -2.41 6.44
C PHE A 62 3.89 -3.71 6.97
N GLU A 63 2.76 -4.12 6.37
CA GLU A 63 2.07 -5.36 6.68
C GLU A 63 1.75 -6.11 5.39
N GLY A 64 2.28 -7.32 5.24
CA GLY A 64 2.09 -8.18 4.07
C GLY A 64 1.17 -9.35 4.37
N PHE A 65 0.26 -9.66 3.46
CA PHE A 65 -0.72 -10.74 3.62
C PHE A 65 -0.83 -11.60 2.36
N ARG A 66 -1.09 -12.90 2.54
CA ARG A 66 -1.51 -13.82 1.47
C ARG A 66 -3.01 -14.08 1.61
N ALA A 67 -3.78 -13.68 0.61
CA ALA A 67 -5.22 -13.98 0.60
C ALA A 67 -5.44 -15.49 0.51
N ILE A 68 -6.22 -16.04 1.45
CA ILE A 68 -6.65 -17.45 1.45
C ILE A 68 -8.06 -17.64 0.86
N GLN A 69 -8.82 -16.54 0.77
CA GLN A 69 -10.15 -16.51 0.18
C GLN A 69 -10.37 -15.13 -0.46
N ARG A 70 -11.02 -15.11 -1.63
CA ARG A 70 -11.53 -13.90 -2.28
C ARG A 70 -12.95 -14.19 -2.74
N ILE A 71 -13.86 -13.29 -2.39
CA ILE A 71 -15.22 -13.26 -2.93
C ILE A 71 -15.33 -11.92 -3.67
N ALA A 72 -15.59 -11.97 -4.97
CA ALA A 72 -15.82 -10.76 -5.76
C ALA A 72 -17.33 -10.46 -5.79
N ALA A 73 -17.69 -9.18 -5.87
CA ALA A 73 -19.06 -8.83 -6.23
C ALA A 73 -19.31 -9.22 -7.69
N ASP A 74 -20.53 -9.67 -7.99
CA ASP A 74 -20.96 -9.82 -9.38
C ASP A 74 -20.91 -8.45 -10.06
N ALA A 75 -20.35 -8.39 -11.27
CA ALA A 75 -20.38 -7.16 -12.05
C ALA A 75 -21.84 -6.84 -12.39
N ALA A 76 -22.34 -5.71 -11.89
CA ALA A 76 -23.67 -5.19 -12.20
C ALA A 76 -23.78 -4.72 -13.66
#